data_AF-A0A0L0FZ99-F1
#
_entry.id   AF-A0A0L0FZ99-F1
#
_cell.length_a   1.000
_cell.length_b   1.000
_cell.length_c   1.000
_cell.angle_alpha   90.00
_cell.angle_beta   90.00
_cell.angle_gamma   90.00
#
_symmetry.space_group_name_H-M   'P 1'
#
loop_
_entity.id
_entity.type
_entity.pdbx_description
1 polymer ?
#
loop_
_entity_poly.entity_id
_entity_poly.type
_entity_poly.pdbx_seq_one_letter_code
_entity_poly.pdbx_strand_id
1 'polypeptide(L)'
;MDFFYNSPYTNDMFFNRKPNYYSPRENRYDEYLRLQREKVMQEELRREQSARRAHEEALRQRYYQEQEARKNAQLRAARAEQLARAAHRQNRYKPVHNTLKAKKQKLQEEKVKRVLAAIVTIQRFWRQASQNRKERAASIVTEAVRSAGYVKSDRKIVNKLKSIAAIKSEADALISKYEHVFSEPVHNEKGNVQYDLLAYTDTMEKVLLKLDGILAEGVECVREKRKSVSNYIQDALALIDDYKLHGDDSAEHSESDIQSQSDCDRDRPTSMQVDESVDDIDLFFDPYVSDSDSN
;
A
#
# COMPACT_ATOMS: atom_id res chain seq x y z
N MET A 1 -63.39 -14.43 70.91
CA MET A 1 -63.63 -15.22 69.68
C MET A 1 -63.51 -16.69 70.05
N ASP A 2 -64.32 -17.16 71.00
CA ASP A 2 -65.77 -17.49 70.93
C ASP A 2 -65.95 -18.76 70.07
N PHE A 3 -66.58 -19.86 70.50
CA PHE A 3 -67.86 -20.00 71.18
C PHE A 3 -68.00 -21.39 71.90
N PHE A 4 -68.57 -21.37 73.11
CA PHE A 4 -69.71 -22.18 73.64
C PHE A 4 -69.71 -23.73 73.58
N TYR A 5 -69.72 -24.43 74.74
CA TYR A 5 -70.87 -24.97 75.52
C TYR A 5 -71.41 -26.34 75.04
N ASN A 6 -71.30 -27.38 75.89
CA ASN A 6 -72.47 -28.08 76.51
C ASN A 6 -72.08 -29.33 77.31
N SER A 7 -72.33 -29.25 78.61
CA SER A 7 -72.71 -30.35 79.51
C SER A 7 -74.22 -30.61 79.36
N PRO A 8 -74.72 -31.79 79.77
CA PRO A 8 -75.79 -31.73 80.77
C PRO A 8 -75.64 -32.77 81.90
N TYR A 9 -75.89 -32.29 83.11
CA TYR A 9 -76.29 -33.02 84.32
C TYR A 9 -77.64 -33.72 84.14
N THR A 10 -77.90 -34.78 84.94
CA THR A 10 -79.04 -34.92 85.91
C THR A 10 -79.07 -36.35 86.48
N ASN A 11 -78.91 -36.49 87.80
CA ASN A 11 -79.96 -36.82 88.79
C ASN A 11 -80.68 -38.17 88.60
N ASP A 12 -80.54 -39.07 89.57
CA ASP A 12 -81.67 -39.30 90.49
C ASP A 12 -81.23 -40.04 91.78
N MET A 13 -81.69 -39.48 92.90
CA MET A 13 -81.59 -39.99 94.27
C MET A 13 -82.97 -40.48 94.75
N PHE A 14 -82.95 -41.24 95.85
CA PHE A 14 -84.08 -41.67 96.69
C PHE A 14 -84.81 -42.95 96.20
N PHE A 15 -85.11 -43.99 97.00
CA PHE A 15 -85.66 -44.01 98.36
C PHE A 15 -85.43 -45.34 99.15
N ASN A 16 -85.56 -45.22 100.47
CA ASN A 16 -85.65 -46.24 101.54
C ASN A 16 -86.47 -47.52 101.26
N ARG A 17 -86.00 -48.64 101.83
CA ARG A 17 -86.73 -49.52 102.78
C ARG A 17 -85.81 -50.63 103.35
N LYS A 18 -85.51 -50.57 104.65
CA LYS A 18 -85.29 -51.76 105.53
C LYS A 18 -86.69 -52.30 105.95
N PRO A 19 -86.90 -53.47 106.59
CA PRO A 19 -85.99 -54.46 107.20
C PRO A 19 -86.29 -55.91 106.71
N ASN A 20 -85.68 -57.02 107.12
CA ASN A 20 -85.65 -57.63 108.45
C ASN A 20 -84.84 -58.94 108.45
N TYR A 21 -84.46 -59.36 109.66
CA TYR A 21 -83.68 -60.51 110.09
C TYR A 21 -84.19 -61.88 109.61
N TYR A 22 -83.30 -62.74 109.08
CA TYR A 22 -82.99 -64.09 109.59
C TYR A 22 -81.84 -64.75 108.80
N SER A 23 -80.86 -65.31 109.51
CA SER A 23 -79.74 -66.13 109.00
C SER A 23 -80.23 -67.50 108.47
N PRO A 24 -79.45 -68.21 107.63
CA PRO A 24 -78.40 -69.08 108.20
C PRO A 24 -77.02 -68.91 107.55
N ARG A 25 -76.00 -69.02 108.41
CA ARG A 25 -74.61 -69.26 108.05
C ARG A 25 -74.50 -70.60 107.33
N GLU A 26 -73.88 -70.60 106.17
CA GLU A 26 -72.99 -71.62 105.56
C GLU A 26 -73.07 -71.48 104.02
N ASN A 27 -71.90 -71.34 103.36
CA ASN A 27 -71.68 -71.28 101.89
C ASN A 27 -71.50 -69.90 101.18
N ARG A 28 -71.42 -68.75 101.87
CA ARG A 28 -71.05 -67.45 101.22
C ARG A 28 -69.60 -67.35 100.76
N TYR A 29 -68.68 -68.11 101.37
CA TYR A 29 -67.26 -68.09 101.01
C TYR A 29 -67.01 -68.81 99.66
N ASP A 30 -67.76 -69.87 99.38
CA ASP A 30 -67.71 -70.60 98.11
C ASP A 30 -68.30 -69.79 96.95
N GLU A 31 -69.36 -69.03 97.20
CA GLU A 31 -69.94 -68.13 96.20
C GLU A 31 -69.01 -66.95 95.87
N TYR A 32 -68.32 -66.40 96.88
CA TYR A 32 -67.29 -65.38 96.68
C TYR A 32 -66.07 -65.93 95.93
N LEU A 33 -65.60 -67.15 96.25
CA LEU A 33 -64.52 -67.82 95.53
C LEU A 33 -64.91 -68.12 94.08
N ARG A 34 -66.15 -68.53 93.83
CA ARG A 34 -66.68 -68.80 92.48
C ARG A 34 -66.75 -67.51 91.66
N LEU A 35 -67.27 -66.41 92.22
CA LEU A 35 -67.29 -65.08 91.60
C LEU A 35 -65.88 -64.54 91.34
N GLN A 36 -64.93 -64.79 92.25
CA GLN A 36 -63.54 -64.38 92.08
C GLN A 36 -62.85 -65.16 90.96
N ARG A 37 -63.07 -66.48 90.88
CA ARG A 37 -62.61 -67.32 89.75
C ARG A 37 -63.25 -66.90 88.43
N GLU A 38 -64.53 -66.57 88.44
CA GLU A 38 -65.26 -66.10 87.26
C GLU A 38 -64.76 -64.73 86.78
N LYS A 39 -64.42 -63.82 87.70
CA LYS A 39 -63.76 -62.55 87.37
C LYS A 39 -62.37 -62.74 86.78
N VAL A 40 -61.55 -63.62 87.36
CA VAL A 40 -60.21 -63.93 86.82
C VAL A 40 -60.33 -64.55 85.43
N MET A 41 -61.26 -65.50 85.24
CA MET A 41 -61.53 -66.11 83.94
C MET A 41 -62.04 -65.07 82.91
N GLN A 42 -62.93 -64.15 83.31
CA GLN A 42 -63.40 -63.07 82.43
C GLN A 42 -62.27 -62.08 82.08
N GLU A 43 -61.38 -61.76 83.01
CA GLU A 43 -60.21 -60.92 82.75
C GLU A 43 -59.21 -61.59 81.82
N GLU A 44 -58.97 -62.89 81.99
CA GLU A 44 -58.13 -63.68 81.08
C GLU A 44 -58.74 -63.74 79.68
N LEU A 45 -60.05 -63.97 79.57
CA LEU A 45 -60.75 -63.94 78.28
C LEU A 45 -60.69 -62.56 77.62
N ARG A 46 -60.82 -61.47 78.38
CA ARG A 46 -60.65 -60.09 77.87
C ARG A 46 -59.21 -59.83 77.42
N ARG A 47 -58.21 -60.29 78.19
CA ARG A 47 -56.79 -60.19 77.82
C ARG A 47 -56.52 -60.96 76.55
N GLU A 48 -57.00 -62.19 76.43
CA GLU A 48 -56.83 -63.02 75.24
C GLU A 48 -57.51 -62.40 74.01
N GLN A 49 -58.75 -61.91 74.16
CA GLN A 49 -59.44 -61.19 73.08
C GLN A 49 -58.71 -59.91 72.67
N SER A 50 -58.19 -59.14 73.63
CA SER A 50 -57.41 -57.93 73.34
C SER A 50 -56.08 -58.25 72.65
N ALA A 51 -55.40 -59.33 73.05
CA ALA A 51 -54.17 -59.80 72.43
C ALA A 51 -54.43 -60.32 71.01
N ARG A 52 -55.54 -61.04 70.79
CA ARG A 52 -55.98 -61.48 69.45
C ARG A 52 -56.28 -60.28 68.55
N ARG A 53 -57.00 -59.27 69.04
CA ARG A 53 -57.26 -58.02 68.30
C ARG A 53 -55.98 -57.26 67.98
N ALA A 54 -55.09 -57.09 68.96
CA ALA A 54 -53.81 -56.41 68.76
C ALA A 54 -52.91 -57.16 67.76
N HIS A 55 -52.90 -58.49 67.79
CA HIS A 55 -52.17 -59.32 66.83
C HIS A 55 -52.77 -59.19 65.42
N GLU A 56 -54.09 -59.22 65.28
CA GLU A 56 -54.77 -59.02 64.00
C GLU A 56 -54.54 -57.61 63.43
N GLU A 57 -54.58 -56.57 64.27
CA GLU A 57 -54.27 -55.20 63.90
C GLU A 57 -52.81 -55.04 63.47
N ALA A 58 -51.87 -55.68 64.16
CA ALA A 58 -50.45 -55.68 63.78
C ALA A 58 -50.23 -56.34 62.41
N LEU A 59 -50.93 -57.44 62.11
CA LEU A 59 -50.91 -58.07 60.79
C LEU A 59 -51.50 -57.15 59.71
N ARG A 60 -52.62 -56.48 59.99
CA ARG A 60 -53.22 -55.50 59.07
C ARG A 60 -52.26 -54.34 58.80
N GLN A 61 -51.62 -53.78 59.83
CA GLN A 61 -50.65 -52.69 59.68
C GLN A 61 -49.44 -53.12 58.84
N ARG A 62 -48.88 -54.31 59.09
CA ARG A 62 -47.78 -54.85 58.26
C ARG A 62 -48.18 -55.01 56.80
N TYR A 63 -49.38 -55.52 56.55
CA TYR A 63 -49.91 -55.66 55.19
C TYR A 63 -50.04 -54.30 54.48
N TYR A 64 -50.57 -53.28 55.15
CA TYR A 64 -50.67 -51.92 54.58
C TYR A 64 -49.30 -51.30 54.34
N GLN A 65 -48.37 -51.42 55.28
CA GLN A 65 -47.00 -50.92 55.12
C GLN A 65 -46.29 -51.60 53.94
N GLU A 66 -46.48 -52.91 53.76
CA GLU A 66 -45.89 -53.63 52.63
C GLU A 66 -46.49 -53.17 51.28
N GLN A 67 -47.81 -52.95 51.23
CA GLN A 67 -48.49 -52.39 50.05
C GLN A 67 -47.98 -50.99 49.70
N GLU A 68 -47.82 -50.11 50.69
CA GLU A 68 -47.26 -48.77 50.50
C GLU A 68 -45.79 -48.83 50.07
N ALA A 69 -45.00 -49.71 50.66
CA ALA A 69 -43.60 -49.92 50.28
C ALA A 69 -43.49 -50.40 48.83
N ARG A 70 -44.34 -51.33 48.39
CA ARG A 70 -44.40 -51.80 46.99
C ARG A 70 -44.81 -50.68 46.04
N LYS A 71 -45.86 -49.91 46.35
CA LYS A 71 -46.29 -48.75 45.55
C LYS A 71 -45.19 -47.70 45.44
N ASN A 72 -44.53 -47.38 46.54
CA ASN A 72 -43.43 -46.42 46.57
C ASN A 72 -42.22 -46.93 45.78
N ALA A 73 -41.90 -48.22 45.85
CA ALA A 73 -40.84 -48.83 45.04
C ALA A 73 -41.15 -48.75 43.54
N GLN A 74 -42.40 -49.04 43.14
CA GLN A 74 -42.86 -48.92 41.75
C GLN A 74 -42.78 -47.48 41.25
N LEU A 75 -43.21 -46.49 42.04
CA LEU A 75 -43.09 -45.07 41.70
C LEU A 75 -41.64 -44.62 41.55
N ARG A 76 -40.74 -45.08 42.43
CA ARG A 76 -39.30 -44.79 42.31
C ARG A 76 -38.70 -45.43 41.07
N ALA A 77 -39.05 -46.68 40.75
CA ALA A 77 -38.60 -47.36 39.54
C ALA A 77 -39.09 -46.63 38.27
N ALA A 78 -40.36 -46.24 38.22
CA ALA A 78 -40.93 -45.49 37.10
C ALA A 78 -40.24 -44.12 36.92
N ARG A 79 -39.97 -43.39 38.00
CA ARG A 79 -39.21 -42.13 37.96
C ARG A 79 -37.78 -42.34 37.47
N ALA A 80 -37.09 -43.37 37.97
CA ALA A 80 -35.74 -43.70 37.54
C ALA A 80 -35.69 -44.02 36.04
N GLU A 81 -36.67 -44.77 35.54
CA GLU A 81 -36.78 -45.10 34.11
C GLU A 81 -37.05 -43.85 33.25
N GLN A 82 -37.94 -42.96 33.69
CA GLN A 82 -38.20 -41.69 32.99
C GLN A 82 -36.95 -40.82 32.91
N LEU A 83 -36.19 -40.70 34.00
CA LEU A 83 -34.93 -39.97 34.04
C LEU A 83 -33.87 -40.61 33.14
N ALA A 84 -33.76 -41.95 33.14
CA ALA A 84 -32.86 -42.68 32.26
C ALA A 84 -33.19 -42.45 30.77
N ARG A 85 -34.48 -42.49 30.40
CA ARG A 85 -34.94 -42.19 29.04
C ARG A 85 -34.67 -40.74 28.65
N ALA A 86 -34.87 -39.78 29.56
CA ALA A 86 -34.57 -38.37 29.33
C ALA A 86 -33.06 -38.14 29.13
N ALA A 87 -32.22 -38.74 29.97
CA ALA A 87 -30.77 -38.69 29.86
C ALA A 87 -30.29 -39.32 28.54
N HIS A 88 -30.83 -40.48 28.16
CA HIS A 88 -30.50 -41.13 26.89
C HIS A 88 -30.88 -40.26 25.68
N ARG A 89 -32.05 -39.62 25.69
CA ARG A 89 -32.42 -38.64 24.65
C ARG A 89 -31.42 -37.49 24.62
N GLN A 90 -31.11 -36.89 25.77
CA GLN A 90 -30.17 -35.78 25.85
C GLN A 90 -28.78 -36.16 25.31
N ASN A 91 -28.28 -37.34 25.66
CA ASN A 91 -26.99 -37.85 25.20
C ASN A 91 -26.98 -38.17 23.69
N ARG A 92 -28.12 -38.54 23.11
CA ARG A 92 -28.25 -38.74 21.67
C ARG A 92 -28.29 -37.44 20.86
N TYR A 93 -28.92 -36.38 21.39
CA TYR A 93 -29.06 -35.09 20.68
C TYR A 93 -27.86 -34.14 20.86
N LYS A 94 -27.19 -34.16 22.03
CA LYS A 94 -26.00 -33.33 22.30
C LYS A 94 -24.90 -33.41 21.22
N PRO A 95 -24.44 -34.59 20.76
CA PRO A 95 -23.37 -34.67 19.75
C PRO A 95 -23.82 -34.12 18.39
N VAL A 96 -25.07 -34.36 17.99
CA VAL A 96 -25.62 -33.82 16.73
C VAL A 96 -25.68 -32.30 16.79
N HIS A 97 -26.16 -31.73 17.90
CA HIS A 97 -26.19 -30.29 18.09
C HIS A 97 -24.79 -29.66 18.08
N ASN A 98 -23.83 -30.27 18.78
CA ASN A 98 -22.45 -29.78 18.84
C ASN A 98 -21.75 -29.84 17.47
N THR A 99 -21.95 -30.91 16.70
CA THR A 99 -21.39 -31.03 15.35
C THR A 99 -21.98 -29.99 14.38
N LEU A 100 -23.30 -29.74 14.44
CA LEU A 100 -23.94 -28.68 13.65
C LEU A 100 -23.43 -27.28 14.04
N LYS A 101 -23.28 -27.00 15.34
CA LYS A 101 -22.71 -25.74 15.82
C LYS A 101 -21.27 -25.54 15.33
N ALA A 102 -20.44 -26.57 15.42
CA ALA A 102 -19.05 -26.52 14.93
C ALA A 102 -18.98 -26.31 13.41
N LYS A 103 -19.86 -26.98 12.62
CA LYS A 103 -19.95 -26.74 11.17
C LYS A 103 -20.34 -25.30 10.85
N LYS A 104 -21.31 -24.72 11.56
CA LYS A 104 -21.71 -23.31 11.39
C LYS A 104 -20.57 -22.35 11.71
N GLN A 105 -19.83 -22.58 12.80
CA GLN A 105 -18.66 -21.77 13.17
C GLN A 105 -17.57 -21.84 12.10
N LYS A 106 -17.22 -23.04 11.61
CA LYS A 106 -16.24 -23.20 10.51
C LYS A 106 -16.65 -22.43 9.24
N LEU A 107 -17.92 -22.50 8.85
CA LEU A 107 -18.42 -21.75 7.69
C LEU A 107 -18.35 -20.23 7.91
N GLN A 108 -18.60 -19.75 9.12
CA GLN A 108 -18.45 -18.33 9.46
C GLN A 108 -16.98 -17.90 9.41
N GLU A 109 -16.06 -18.70 9.97
CA GLU A 109 -14.62 -18.45 9.90
C GLU A 109 -14.11 -18.40 8.45
N GLU A 110 -14.54 -19.34 7.60
CA GLU A 110 -14.19 -19.33 6.19
C GLU A 110 -14.71 -18.09 5.46
N LYS A 111 -15.94 -17.66 5.75
CA LYS A 111 -16.49 -16.41 5.19
C LYS A 111 -15.66 -15.20 5.60
N VAL A 112 -15.32 -15.08 6.89
CA VAL A 112 -14.46 -13.99 7.40
C VAL A 112 -13.09 -14.03 6.73
N LYS A 113 -12.46 -15.21 6.61
CA LYS A 113 -11.17 -15.36 5.91
C LYS A 113 -11.23 -14.90 4.45
N ARG A 114 -12.30 -15.24 3.71
CA ARG A 114 -12.48 -14.80 2.32
C ARG A 114 -12.64 -13.28 2.21
N VAL A 115 -13.42 -12.67 3.11
CA VAL A 115 -13.60 -11.20 3.13
C VAL A 115 -12.27 -10.50 3.46
N LEU A 116 -11.53 -10.98 4.48
CA LEU A 116 -10.23 -10.41 4.83
C LEU A 116 -9.22 -10.55 3.69
N ALA A 117 -9.18 -11.70 3.01
CA ALA A 117 -8.33 -11.90 1.85
C ALA A 117 -8.67 -10.90 0.73
N ALA A 118 -9.96 -10.67 0.45
CA ALA A 118 -10.40 -9.67 -0.53
C ALA A 118 -10.03 -8.24 -0.15
N ILE A 119 -10.13 -7.87 1.14
CA ILE A 119 -9.69 -6.56 1.62
C ILE A 119 -8.19 -6.39 1.40
N VAL A 120 -7.38 -7.39 1.74
CA VAL A 120 -5.92 -7.34 1.56
C VAL A 120 -5.55 -7.23 0.09
N THR A 121 -6.22 -7.95 -0.82
CA THR A 121 -5.94 -7.85 -2.26
C THR A 121 -6.32 -6.48 -2.82
N ILE A 122 -7.48 -5.93 -2.43
CA ILE A 122 -7.91 -4.58 -2.82
C ILE A 122 -6.91 -3.53 -2.31
N GLN A 123 -6.50 -3.62 -1.04
CA GLN A 123 -5.51 -2.70 -0.47
C GLN A 123 -4.16 -2.79 -1.18
N ARG A 124 -3.70 -4.01 -1.49
CA ARG A 124 -2.45 -4.21 -2.25
C ARG A 124 -2.54 -3.58 -3.63
N PHE A 125 -3.63 -3.82 -4.36
CA PHE A 125 -3.85 -3.25 -5.68
C PHE A 125 -3.90 -1.72 -5.62
N TRP A 126 -4.61 -1.14 -4.65
CA TRP A 126 -4.67 0.31 -4.47
C TRP A 126 -3.30 0.92 -4.15
N ARG A 127 -2.52 0.29 -3.25
CA ARG A 127 -1.16 0.74 -2.94
C ARG A 127 -0.26 0.69 -4.17
N GLN A 128 -0.33 -0.40 -4.95
CA GLN A 128 0.42 -0.55 -6.18
C GLN A 128 0.00 0.49 -7.24
N ALA A 129 -1.30 0.70 -7.44
CA ALA A 129 -1.80 1.71 -8.37
C ALA A 129 -1.40 3.13 -7.95
N SER A 130 -1.44 3.44 -6.65
CA SER A 130 -0.98 4.72 -6.10
C SER A 130 0.52 4.93 -6.33
N GLN A 131 1.33 3.89 -6.09
CA GLN A 131 2.76 3.92 -6.32
C GLN A 131 3.09 4.13 -7.81
N ASN A 132 2.47 3.35 -8.70
CA ASN A 132 2.64 3.49 -10.14
C ASN A 132 2.26 4.89 -10.64
N ARG A 133 1.21 5.52 -10.07
CA ARG A 133 0.84 6.90 -10.40
C ARG A 133 1.92 7.89 -9.99
N LYS A 134 2.51 7.73 -8.80
CA LYS A 134 3.61 8.57 -8.31
C LYS A 134 4.86 8.39 -9.17
N GLU A 135 5.20 7.16 -9.54
CA GLU A 135 6.35 6.86 -10.40
C GLU A 135 6.17 7.43 -11.81
N ARG A 136 4.98 7.30 -12.41
CA ARG A 136 4.67 7.94 -13.70
C ARG A 136 4.78 9.47 -13.62
N ALA A 137 4.22 10.07 -12.57
CA ALA A 137 4.33 11.52 -12.36
C ALA A 137 5.80 11.96 -12.20
N ALA A 138 6.59 11.21 -11.43
CA ALA A 138 8.02 11.46 -11.28
C ALA A 138 8.76 11.34 -12.62
N SER A 139 8.46 10.32 -13.42
CA SER A 139 9.04 10.14 -14.76
C SER A 139 8.77 11.35 -15.65
N ILE A 140 7.51 11.80 -15.73
CA ILE A 140 7.12 12.97 -16.53
C ILE A 140 7.85 14.23 -16.05
N VAL A 141 7.95 14.45 -14.74
CA VAL A 141 8.68 15.60 -14.18
C VAL A 141 10.17 15.51 -14.51
N THR A 142 10.80 14.34 -14.39
CA THR A 142 12.22 14.18 -14.71
C THR A 142 12.51 14.41 -16.19
N GLU A 143 11.62 13.96 -17.07
CA GLU A 143 11.72 14.19 -18.51
C GLU A 143 11.56 15.68 -18.85
N ALA A 144 10.57 16.36 -18.24
CA ALA A 144 10.37 17.80 -18.40
C ALA A 144 11.57 18.62 -17.89
N VAL A 145 12.18 18.23 -16.77
CA VAL A 145 13.38 18.90 -16.25
C VAL A 145 14.57 18.67 -17.18
N ARG A 146 14.72 17.45 -17.71
CA ARG A 146 15.79 17.12 -18.65
C ARG A 146 15.63 17.89 -19.96
N SER A 147 14.43 17.96 -20.52
CA SER A 147 14.15 18.72 -21.75
C SER A 147 14.36 20.22 -21.54
N ALA A 148 13.93 20.79 -20.40
CA ALA A 148 14.23 22.17 -20.05
C ALA A 148 15.75 22.42 -19.92
N GLY A 149 16.49 21.42 -19.41
CA GLY A 149 17.96 21.42 -19.38
C GLY A 149 18.57 21.53 -20.77
N TYR A 150 18.13 20.70 -21.72
CA TYR A 150 18.56 20.74 -23.12
C TYR A 150 18.24 22.09 -23.79
N VAL A 151 17.01 22.59 -23.62
CA VAL A 151 16.64 23.91 -24.18
C VAL A 151 17.53 25.02 -23.63
N LYS A 152 17.93 24.95 -22.35
CA LYS A 152 18.84 25.92 -21.75
C LYS A 152 20.26 25.81 -22.32
N SER A 153 20.78 24.60 -22.56
CA SER A 153 22.08 24.43 -23.23
C SER A 153 22.04 24.92 -24.67
N ASP A 154 20.97 24.62 -25.41
CA ASP A 154 20.82 25.02 -26.81
C ASP A 154 20.76 26.54 -26.94
N ARG A 155 20.03 27.21 -26.05
CA ARG A 155 20.03 28.68 -25.98
C ARG A 155 21.42 29.25 -25.75
N LYS A 156 22.24 28.63 -24.89
CA LYS A 156 23.64 29.06 -24.69
C LYS A 156 24.46 28.89 -25.96
N ILE A 157 24.32 27.76 -26.65
CA ILE A 157 25.01 27.49 -27.93
C ILE A 157 24.62 28.53 -28.98
N VAL A 158 23.31 28.77 -29.16
CA VAL A 158 22.79 29.77 -30.09
C VAL A 158 23.29 31.17 -29.75
N ASN A 159 23.34 31.55 -28.47
CA ASN A 159 23.88 32.84 -28.07
C ASN A 159 25.37 32.99 -28.41
N LYS A 160 26.17 31.95 -28.23
CA LYS A 160 27.59 31.95 -28.63
C LYS A 160 27.74 32.08 -30.15
N LEU A 161 26.94 31.35 -30.92
CA LEU A 161 26.94 31.45 -32.39
C LEU A 161 26.53 32.85 -32.85
N LYS A 162 25.55 33.47 -32.19
CA LYS A 162 25.16 34.88 -32.45
C LYS A 162 26.30 35.84 -32.13
N SER A 163 27.02 35.66 -31.02
CA SER A 163 28.20 36.46 -30.71
C SER A 163 29.29 36.31 -31.75
N ILE A 164 29.58 35.09 -32.22
CA ILE A 164 30.55 34.85 -33.31
C ILE A 164 30.08 35.51 -34.61
N ALA A 165 28.78 35.42 -34.95
CA ALA A 165 28.23 36.07 -36.13
C ALA A 165 28.32 37.61 -36.04
N ALA A 166 28.10 38.19 -34.86
CA ALA A 166 28.26 39.62 -34.63
C ALA A 166 29.72 40.07 -34.80
N ILE A 167 30.68 39.29 -34.30
CA ILE A 167 32.11 39.53 -34.51
C ILE A 167 32.47 39.44 -36.00
N LYS A 168 31.92 38.45 -36.72
CA LYS A 168 32.12 38.38 -38.17
C LYS A 168 31.57 39.64 -38.87
N SER A 169 30.36 40.08 -38.54
CA SER A 169 29.82 41.31 -39.14
C SER A 169 30.61 42.56 -38.75
N GLU A 170 31.24 42.58 -37.57
CA GLU A 170 32.18 43.65 -37.16
C GLU A 170 33.43 43.63 -38.06
N ALA A 171 33.99 42.45 -38.34
CA ALA A 171 35.11 42.29 -39.28
C ALA A 171 34.73 42.70 -40.70
N ASP A 172 33.58 42.25 -41.21
CA ASP A 172 33.07 42.61 -42.54
C ASP A 172 32.92 44.15 -42.65
N ALA A 173 32.39 44.81 -41.61
CA ALA A 173 32.26 46.26 -41.57
C ALA A 173 33.60 47.00 -41.52
N LEU A 174 34.62 46.44 -40.83
CA LEU A 174 35.97 47.00 -40.84
C LEU A 174 36.61 46.89 -42.23
N ILE A 175 36.46 45.75 -42.91
CA ILE A 175 36.95 45.55 -44.28
C ILE A 175 36.34 46.60 -45.21
N SER A 176 35.02 46.80 -45.18
CA SER A 176 34.37 47.84 -46.00
C SER A 176 34.79 49.26 -45.61
N LYS A 177 35.01 49.54 -44.32
CA LYS A 177 35.42 50.88 -43.86
C LYS A 177 36.83 51.24 -44.34
N TYR A 178 37.74 50.27 -44.37
CA TYR A 178 39.16 50.47 -44.71
C TYR A 178 39.51 50.02 -46.13
N GLU A 179 38.52 49.83 -47.01
CA GLU A 179 38.74 49.44 -48.41
C GLU A 179 39.66 50.42 -49.16
N HIS A 180 39.57 51.72 -48.84
CA HIS A 180 40.42 52.77 -49.42
C HIS A 180 41.89 52.67 -49.01
N VAL A 181 42.22 52.04 -47.89
CA VAL A 181 43.60 51.94 -47.38
C VAL A 181 44.51 51.19 -48.35
N PHE A 182 43.96 50.23 -49.10
CA PHE A 182 44.72 49.50 -50.12
C PHE A 182 45.03 50.30 -51.39
N SER A 183 44.44 51.51 -51.52
CA SER A 183 44.66 52.40 -52.65
C SER A 183 45.69 53.50 -52.36
N GLU A 184 46.09 53.70 -51.11
CA GLU A 184 47.00 54.75 -50.66
C GLU A 184 48.41 54.19 -50.42
N PRO A 185 49.49 54.95 -50.67
CA PRO A 185 50.85 54.44 -50.48
C PRO A 185 51.11 54.00 -49.03
N VAL A 186 51.79 52.86 -48.87
CA VAL A 186 52.07 52.23 -47.56
C VAL A 186 52.78 53.19 -46.60
N HIS A 187 53.71 53.99 -47.13
CA HIS A 187 54.49 54.95 -46.37
C HIS A 187 54.05 56.38 -46.67
N ASN A 188 53.88 57.16 -45.60
CA ASN A 188 53.69 58.61 -45.69
C ASN A 188 54.96 59.28 -46.25
N GLU A 189 54.88 60.56 -46.62
CA GLU A 189 56.02 61.40 -47.10
C GLU A 189 57.27 61.37 -46.20
N LYS A 190 57.12 60.98 -44.92
CA LYS A 190 58.19 60.87 -43.92
C LYS A 190 58.81 59.47 -43.83
N GLY A 191 58.41 58.52 -44.68
CA GLY A 191 58.84 57.12 -44.63
C GLY A 191 58.24 56.31 -43.48
N ASN A 192 57.16 56.80 -42.84
CA ASN A 192 56.47 56.09 -41.77
C ASN A 192 55.22 55.41 -42.31
N VAL A 193 54.92 54.19 -41.82
CA VAL A 193 53.69 53.46 -42.16
C VAL A 193 52.45 54.33 -41.92
N GLN A 194 51.50 54.29 -42.86
CA GLN A 194 50.26 55.04 -42.77
C GLN A 194 49.48 54.70 -41.48
N TYR A 195 48.95 55.75 -40.83
CA TYR A 195 48.21 55.59 -39.57
C TYR A 195 46.96 54.76 -39.73
N ASP A 196 46.22 54.91 -40.84
CA ASP A 196 44.98 54.16 -41.09
C ASP A 196 45.23 52.67 -41.28
N LEU A 197 46.35 52.31 -41.93
CA LEU A 197 46.78 50.92 -42.05
C LEU A 197 47.10 50.31 -40.68
N LEU A 198 47.84 51.03 -39.84
CA LEU A 198 48.14 50.58 -38.48
C LEU A 198 46.87 50.46 -37.63
N ALA A 199 45.97 51.44 -37.70
CA ALA A 199 44.69 51.41 -37.01
C ALA A 199 43.81 50.24 -37.47
N TYR A 200 43.78 49.95 -38.76
CA TYR A 200 43.06 48.80 -39.29
C TYR A 200 43.61 47.49 -38.74
N THR A 201 44.93 47.29 -38.76
CA THR A 201 45.56 46.08 -38.18
C THR A 201 45.25 45.89 -36.69
N ASP A 202 45.43 46.95 -35.88
CA ASP A 202 45.14 46.91 -34.44
C ASP A 202 43.65 46.63 -34.16
N THR A 203 42.74 47.18 -34.96
CA THR A 203 41.30 46.88 -34.80
C THR A 203 40.96 45.44 -35.19
N MET A 204 41.53 44.88 -36.25
CA MET A 204 41.31 43.48 -36.65
C MET A 204 41.89 42.50 -35.63
N GLU A 205 43.07 42.78 -35.07
CA GLU A 205 43.64 42.00 -33.96
C GLU A 205 42.75 42.04 -32.72
N LYS A 206 42.18 43.20 -32.37
CA LYS A 206 41.19 43.31 -31.28
C LYS A 206 39.94 42.48 -31.53
N VAL A 207 39.46 42.42 -32.78
CA VAL A 207 38.32 41.56 -33.16
C VAL A 207 38.68 40.07 -33.00
N LEU A 208 39.91 39.68 -33.36
CA LEU A 208 40.41 38.33 -33.14
C LEU A 208 40.49 37.97 -31.63
N LEU A 209 40.98 38.88 -30.79
CA LEU A 209 41.01 38.70 -29.34
C LEU A 209 39.59 38.57 -28.74
N LYS A 210 38.62 39.34 -29.23
CA LYS A 210 37.20 39.17 -28.84
C LYS A 210 36.68 37.78 -29.21
N LEU A 211 37.07 37.26 -30.38
CA LEU A 211 36.67 35.93 -30.85
C LEU A 211 37.25 34.83 -29.96
N ASP A 212 38.51 34.95 -29.54
CA ASP A 212 39.18 34.01 -28.63
C ASP A 212 38.54 33.97 -27.24
N GLY A 213 37.97 35.10 -26.80
CA GLY A 213 37.18 35.17 -25.56
C GLY A 213 35.92 34.30 -25.55
N ILE A 214 35.43 33.83 -26.72
CA ILE A 214 34.26 32.97 -26.82
C ILE A 214 34.67 31.50 -26.59
N LEU A 215 34.33 30.99 -25.40
CA LEU A 215 34.58 29.60 -25.01
C LEU A 215 33.61 28.62 -25.72
N ALA A 216 34.15 27.61 -26.39
CA ALA A 216 33.35 26.59 -27.09
C ALA A 216 32.68 25.57 -26.16
N GLU A 217 33.15 25.40 -24.91
CA GLU A 217 32.61 24.42 -23.93
C GLU A 217 32.48 22.98 -24.48
N GLY A 218 33.34 22.58 -25.43
CA GLY A 218 33.30 21.26 -26.05
C GLY A 218 32.22 21.07 -27.14
N VAL A 219 31.55 22.16 -27.55
CA VAL A 219 30.55 22.12 -28.63
C VAL A 219 31.26 22.32 -29.97
N GLU A 220 31.28 21.28 -30.81
CA GLU A 220 32.06 21.26 -32.05
C GLU A 220 31.60 22.32 -33.06
N CYS A 221 30.29 22.53 -33.24
CA CYS A 221 29.79 23.54 -34.18
C CYS A 221 30.21 24.98 -33.80
N VAL A 222 30.32 25.29 -32.51
CA VAL A 222 30.83 26.60 -32.04
C VAL A 222 32.33 26.71 -32.34
N ARG A 223 33.09 25.63 -32.12
CA ARG A 223 34.52 25.55 -32.37
C ARG A 223 34.85 25.71 -33.86
N GLU A 224 34.16 24.98 -34.72
CA GLU A 224 34.30 25.08 -36.18
C GLU A 224 33.96 26.49 -36.68
N LYS A 225 32.85 27.06 -36.21
CA LYS A 225 32.46 28.41 -36.64
C LYS A 225 33.46 29.46 -36.17
N ARG A 226 33.96 29.34 -34.93
CA ARG A 226 35.02 30.19 -34.41
C ARG A 226 36.30 30.06 -35.23
N LYS A 227 36.73 28.84 -35.56
CA LYS A 227 37.90 28.58 -36.41
C LYS A 227 37.73 29.20 -37.81
N SER A 228 36.56 29.04 -38.42
CA SER A 228 36.26 29.63 -39.73
C SER A 228 36.35 31.16 -39.72
N VAL A 229 35.82 31.83 -38.68
CA VAL A 229 35.92 33.29 -38.56
C VAL A 229 37.34 33.73 -38.22
N SER A 230 38.07 32.96 -37.39
CA SER A 230 39.49 33.21 -37.09
C SER A 230 40.34 33.17 -38.35
N ASN A 231 40.20 32.12 -39.15
CA ASN A 231 40.91 31.99 -40.42
C ASN A 231 40.55 33.16 -41.35
N TYR A 232 39.26 33.50 -41.47
CA TYR A 232 38.82 34.64 -42.28
C TYR A 232 39.50 35.96 -41.89
N ILE A 233 39.62 36.24 -40.58
CA ILE A 233 40.31 37.44 -40.09
C ILE A 233 41.83 37.35 -40.34
N GLN A 234 42.42 36.17 -40.14
CA GLN A 234 43.85 35.93 -40.40
C GLN A 234 44.21 36.08 -41.87
N ASP A 235 43.36 35.61 -42.78
CA ASP A 235 43.52 35.78 -44.23
C ASP A 235 43.48 37.28 -44.58
N ALA A 236 42.57 38.04 -43.97
CA ALA A 236 42.51 39.50 -44.15
C ALA A 236 43.76 40.22 -43.61
N LEU A 237 44.32 39.78 -42.47
CA LEU A 237 45.57 40.31 -41.94
C LEU A 237 46.77 39.94 -42.80
N ALA A 238 46.81 38.72 -43.36
CA ALA A 238 47.85 38.28 -44.27
C ALA A 238 47.89 39.13 -45.54
N LEU A 239 46.73 39.47 -46.12
CA LEU A 239 46.64 40.38 -47.26
C LEU A 239 47.23 41.77 -46.95
N ILE A 240 47.07 42.26 -45.73
CA ILE A 240 47.67 43.53 -45.29
C ILE A 240 49.19 43.41 -45.19
N ASP A 241 49.69 42.29 -44.65
CA ASP A 241 51.12 42.09 -44.52
C ASP A 241 51.79 41.90 -45.89
N ASP A 242 51.14 41.19 -46.82
CA ASP A 242 51.56 41.11 -48.22
C ASP A 242 51.59 42.50 -48.87
N TYR A 243 50.55 43.32 -48.64
CA TYR A 243 50.48 44.69 -49.13
C TYR A 243 51.62 45.58 -48.59
N LYS A 244 51.95 45.47 -47.29
CA LYS A 244 53.09 46.19 -46.70
C LYS A 244 54.42 45.78 -47.31
N LEU A 245 54.59 44.51 -47.66
CA LEU A 245 55.82 43.98 -48.24
C LEU A 245 56.02 44.42 -49.71
N HIS A 246 54.95 44.49 -50.50
CA HIS A 246 55.03 44.73 -51.95
C HIS A 246 54.68 46.17 -52.36
N GLY A 247 54.10 46.97 -51.45
CA GLY A 247 53.64 48.33 -51.74
C GLY A 247 54.77 49.34 -51.99
N ASP A 248 55.98 49.09 -51.49
CA ASP A 248 57.16 49.94 -51.75
C ASP A 248 57.81 49.66 -53.12
N ASP A 249 57.79 48.41 -53.58
CA ASP A 249 58.46 48.00 -54.83
C ASP A 249 57.78 48.56 -56.10
N SER A 250 56.50 48.94 -56.01
CA SER A 250 55.76 49.53 -57.16
C SER A 250 56.11 50.99 -57.44
N ALA A 251 56.76 51.71 -56.52
CA ALA A 251 57.15 53.10 -56.73
C ALA A 251 58.51 53.24 -57.47
N GLU A 252 59.41 52.26 -57.33
CA GLU A 252 60.78 52.35 -57.89
C GLU A 252 60.96 51.67 -59.26
N HIS A 253 59.96 50.94 -59.77
CA HIS A 253 60.03 50.26 -61.08
C HIS A 253 59.28 50.93 -62.24
N SER A 254 58.78 52.16 -62.06
CA SER A 254 58.14 52.92 -63.16
C SER A 254 59.10 53.76 -64.03
N GLU A 255 60.42 53.74 -63.79
CA GLU A 255 61.42 54.41 -64.65
C GLU A 255 62.43 53.49 -65.33
N SER A 256 62.33 52.17 -65.16
CA SER A 256 63.27 51.22 -65.79
C SER A 256 62.58 50.11 -66.58
N ASP A 257 61.86 50.48 -67.64
CA ASP A 257 61.48 49.50 -68.67
C ASP A 257 61.51 50.11 -70.08
N ILE A 258 62.74 50.32 -70.58
CA ILE A 258 63.07 50.24 -72.00
C ILE A 258 64.12 49.13 -72.13
N GLN A 259 63.74 48.10 -72.90
CA GLN A 259 64.59 47.03 -73.44
C GLN A 259 65.11 45.98 -72.45
N SER A 260 64.47 44.82 -72.44
CA SER A 260 65.15 43.57 -72.83
C SER A 260 64.16 42.46 -73.21
N GLN A 261 64.06 42.21 -74.51
CA GLN A 261 63.65 40.91 -75.05
C GLN A 261 64.72 39.87 -74.67
N SER A 262 64.33 38.74 -74.10
CA SER A 262 65.15 37.53 -74.14
C SER A 262 64.26 36.31 -73.98
N ASP A 263 64.08 35.63 -75.11
CA ASP A 263 63.58 34.28 -75.24
C ASP A 263 64.31 33.31 -74.28
N CYS A 264 63.55 32.58 -73.47
CA CYS A 264 63.95 31.23 -73.06
C CYS A 264 62.71 30.34 -72.95
N ASP A 265 62.50 29.53 -73.98
CA ASP A 265 61.80 28.26 -73.91
C ASP A 265 62.17 27.48 -72.63
N ARG A 266 61.17 27.00 -71.90
CA ARG A 266 61.37 25.81 -71.07
C ARG A 266 60.11 24.98 -70.90
N ASP A 267 60.23 23.79 -71.48
CA ASP A 267 59.30 22.67 -71.51
C ASP A 267 58.59 22.42 -70.17
N ARG A 268 57.26 22.37 -70.25
CA ARG A 268 56.36 21.97 -69.16
C ARG A 268 55.97 20.49 -69.38
N PRO A 269 56.43 19.54 -68.56
CA PRO A 269 55.97 18.17 -68.66
C PRO A 269 54.60 18.00 -67.99
N THR A 270 53.73 17.37 -68.77
CA THR A 270 52.43 16.79 -68.46
C THR A 270 52.52 15.71 -67.36
N SER A 271 51.69 15.79 -66.31
CA SER A 271 51.46 14.74 -65.28
C SER A 271 50.67 15.39 -64.12
N MET A 272 49.60 14.89 -63.52
CA MET A 272 48.82 13.66 -63.59
C MET A 272 47.37 14.05 -63.25
N GLN A 273 46.40 13.54 -64.02
CA GLN A 273 45.01 13.48 -63.59
C GLN A 273 44.91 12.47 -62.45
N VAL A 274 44.47 12.91 -61.28
CA VAL A 274 43.99 12.03 -60.22
C VAL A 274 42.48 12.22 -60.18
N ASP A 275 41.79 11.20 -60.69
CA ASP A 275 40.37 10.96 -60.47
C ASP A 275 40.15 10.79 -58.97
N GLU A 276 39.49 11.75 -58.33
CA GLU A 276 38.95 11.58 -56.99
C GLU A 276 37.43 11.42 -57.12
N SER A 277 37.03 10.15 -57.23
CA SER A 277 35.66 9.69 -57.14
C SER A 277 35.07 10.11 -55.80
N VAL A 278 34.21 11.13 -55.83
CA VAL A 278 33.35 11.47 -54.69
C VAL A 278 32.21 10.47 -54.70
N ASP A 279 32.25 9.54 -53.75
CA ASP A 279 31.16 8.62 -53.45
C ASP A 279 29.90 9.42 -53.13
N ASP A 280 28.88 9.27 -53.98
CA ASP A 280 27.50 9.66 -53.73
C ASP A 280 26.99 8.88 -52.52
N ILE A 281 27.11 9.47 -51.33
CA ILE A 281 26.38 9.04 -50.14
C ILE A 281 24.97 9.60 -50.27
N ASP A 282 24.10 8.80 -50.89
CA ASP A 282 22.65 8.92 -50.76
C ASP A 282 22.26 8.76 -49.28
N LEU A 283 22.23 9.90 -48.58
CA LEU A 283 21.57 10.00 -47.28
C LEU A 283 20.07 9.87 -47.52
N PHE A 284 19.63 8.61 -47.51
CA PHE A 284 18.26 8.15 -47.34
C PHE A 284 17.68 8.83 -46.09
N PHE A 285 17.08 10.01 -46.29
CA PHE A 285 16.23 10.65 -45.30
C PHE A 285 14.87 9.99 -45.45
N ASP A 286 14.56 9.09 -44.54
CA ASP A 286 13.26 8.43 -44.43
C ASP A 286 12.49 9.12 -43.27
N PRO A 287 11.55 10.05 -43.53
CA PRO A 287 10.91 10.80 -42.47
C PRO A 287 9.41 10.47 -42.38
N TYR A 288 9.02 9.21 -42.23
CA TYR A 288 7.63 8.90 -41.87
C TYR A 288 7.50 7.66 -40.96
N VAL A 289 7.91 7.80 -39.70
CA VAL A 289 7.26 7.05 -38.61
C VAL A 289 6.13 7.92 -38.08
N SER A 290 4.94 7.75 -38.65
CA SER A 290 3.68 8.25 -38.10
C SER A 290 3.04 7.17 -37.23
N ASP A 291 3.56 7.03 -36.02
CA ASP A 291 2.78 6.61 -34.85
C ASP A 291 2.55 7.92 -34.09
N SER A 292 1.37 8.37 -33.68
CA SER A 292 0.17 7.67 -33.25
C SER A 292 -0.79 8.79 -32.81
N ASP A 293 -2.08 8.70 -33.11
CA ASP A 293 -3.09 9.12 -32.14
C ASP A 293 -4.41 8.40 -32.42
N SER A 294 -4.59 7.37 -31.60
CA SER A 294 -5.81 6.63 -31.32
C SER A 294 -6.85 7.51 -30.61
N ASN A 295 -8.07 7.49 -31.14
CA ASN A 295 -9.31 7.72 -30.37
C ASN A 295 -9.75 6.41 -29.71
#